data_AF-A0A3D5NMR7-F1
#
_entry.id   AF-A0A3D5NMR7-F1
#
_cell.length_a   1.000
_cell.length_b   1.000
_cell.length_c   1.000
_cell.angle_alpha   90.00
_cell.angle_beta   90.00
_cell.angle_gamma   90.00
#
_symmetry.space_group_name_H-M   'P 1'
#
loop_
_entity.id
_entity.type
_entity.pdbx_description
1 polymer ?
#
loop_
_entity_poly.entity_id
_entity_poly.type
_entity_poly.pdbx_seq_one_letter_code
_entity_poly.pdbx_strand_id
1 'polypeptide(L)'
;MASTKRFSTRNLDDESFETFSRMITYFRLDFNSEKDYERLLNELNDRDQDGILDNYMFYLAVSPDYFTEIVENLKTSRIRKKKSNWQRLIIEKPFG
;
A
#
# COMPACT_ATOMS: atom_id res chain seq x y z
N MET A 1 -21.92 -3.25 -0.29
CA MET A 1 -22.46 -3.83 0.97
C MET A 1 -23.11 -5.20 0.82
N ALA A 2 -24.02 -5.44 -0.13
CA ALA A 2 -24.77 -6.72 -0.20
C ALA A 2 -23.89 -7.98 -0.28
N SER A 3 -22.80 -7.95 -1.05
CA SER A 3 -21.82 -9.05 -1.10
C SER A 3 -21.03 -9.17 0.20
N THR A 4 -20.56 -8.05 0.76
CA THR A 4 -19.76 -8.02 1.99
C THR A 4 -20.52 -8.55 3.21
N LYS A 5 -21.81 -8.22 3.36
CA LYS A 5 -22.69 -8.78 4.41
C LYS A 5 -22.96 -10.27 4.20
N ARG A 6 -22.97 -10.76 2.96
CA ARG A 6 -23.24 -12.16 2.62
C ARG A 6 -22.06 -13.10 2.92
N PHE A 7 -20.82 -12.63 2.74
CA PHE A 7 -19.62 -13.46 2.89
C PHE A 7 -18.82 -13.19 4.18
N SER A 8 -19.17 -12.15 4.94
CA SER A 8 -18.55 -11.89 6.24
C SER A 8 -19.02 -12.89 7.30
N THR A 9 -18.08 -13.49 8.01
CA THR A 9 -18.35 -14.36 9.17
C THR A 9 -18.62 -13.57 10.46
N ARG A 10 -18.42 -12.24 10.41
CA ARG A 10 -18.69 -11.30 11.50
C ARG A 10 -19.81 -10.33 11.11
N ASN A 11 -20.65 -9.96 12.06
CA ASN A 11 -21.61 -8.87 11.86
C ASN A 11 -20.83 -7.57 11.64
N LEU A 12 -20.88 -7.06 10.40
CA LEU A 12 -20.38 -5.75 10.03
C LEU A 12 -21.56 -4.80 10.05
N ASP A 13 -21.59 -3.90 11.03
CA ASP A 13 -22.51 -2.76 11.01
C ASP A 13 -22.06 -1.72 9.98
N ASP A 14 -23.00 -0.88 9.57
CA ASP A 14 -22.78 0.06 8.47
C ASP A 14 -21.77 1.16 8.85
N GLU A 15 -21.69 1.57 10.11
CA GLU A 15 -20.74 2.59 10.57
C GLU A 15 -19.29 2.08 10.54
N SER A 16 -19.08 0.84 11.00
CA SER A 16 -17.79 0.15 10.91
C SER A 16 -17.33 -0.03 9.46
N PHE A 17 -18.25 -0.43 8.57
CA PHE A 17 -17.94 -0.60 7.15
C PHE A 17 -17.59 0.74 6.49
N GLU A 18 -18.36 1.78 6.75
CA GLU A 18 -18.12 3.12 6.22
C GLU A 18 -16.75 3.65 6.66
N THR A 19 -16.42 3.49 7.94
CA THR A 19 -15.11 3.88 8.48
C THR A 19 -13.96 3.11 7.83
N PHE A 20 -14.08 1.79 7.68
CA PHE A 20 -13.08 0.95 7.01
C PHE A 20 -12.91 1.32 5.53
N SER A 21 -14.02 1.53 4.81
CA SER A 21 -13.99 1.82 3.37
C SER A 21 -13.25 3.11 3.05
N ARG A 22 -13.34 4.12 3.92
CA ARG A 22 -12.61 5.39 3.80
C ARG A 22 -11.09 5.24 3.95
N MET A 23 -10.63 4.17 4.60
CA MET A 23 -9.20 3.88 4.72
C MET A 23 -8.62 3.27 3.44
N ILE A 24 -9.47 2.73 2.56
CA ILE A 24 -9.05 2.14 1.28
C ILE A 24 -9.06 3.22 0.22
N THR A 25 -7.92 3.39 -0.44
CA THR A 25 -7.74 4.36 -1.51
C THR A 25 -7.01 3.70 -2.66
N TYR A 26 -7.22 4.26 -3.85
CA TYR A 26 -6.55 3.79 -5.06
C TYR A 26 -5.54 4.83 -5.53
N PHE A 27 -4.36 4.35 -5.91
CA PHE A 27 -3.34 5.15 -6.55
C PHE A 27 -2.87 4.42 -7.81
N ARG A 28 -2.94 5.10 -8.96
CA ARG A 28 -2.43 4.56 -10.23
C ARG A 28 -0.93 4.78 -10.30
N LEU A 29 -0.18 3.71 -10.54
CA LEU A 29 1.27 3.72 -10.67
C LEU A 29 1.68 2.82 -11.83
N ASP A 30 2.56 3.33 -12.70
CA ASP A 30 3.33 2.50 -13.65
C ASP A 30 4.64 2.07 -12.99
N PHE A 31 4.93 0.77 -13.00
CA PHE A 31 6.12 0.20 -12.36
C PHE A 31 7.43 0.72 -12.96
N ASN A 32 7.41 1.14 -14.23
CA ASN A 32 8.61 1.63 -14.93
C ASN A 32 8.77 3.17 -14.83
N SER A 33 7.89 3.86 -14.09
CA SER A 33 7.86 5.32 -14.02
C SER A 33 8.37 5.81 -12.66
N GLU A 34 9.65 6.18 -12.57
CA GLU A 34 10.22 6.79 -11.37
C GLU A 34 9.39 7.97 -10.84
N LYS A 35 8.85 8.79 -11.75
CA LYS A 35 7.97 9.93 -11.41
C LYS A 35 6.70 9.51 -10.69
N ASP A 36 6.15 8.33 -11.00
CA ASP A 36 4.97 7.82 -10.30
C ASP A 36 5.31 7.36 -8.87
N TYR A 37 6.54 6.90 -8.62
CA TYR A 37 7.01 6.61 -7.25
C TYR A 37 7.24 7.89 -6.43
N GLU A 38 7.71 8.97 -7.05
CA GLU A 38 7.77 10.29 -6.39
C GLU A 38 6.38 10.79 -6.02
N ARG A 39 5.41 10.64 -6.92
CA ARG A 39 4.00 10.98 -6.64
C ARG A 39 3.41 10.11 -5.54
N LEU A 40 3.69 8.80 -5.54
CA LEU A 40 3.28 7.89 -4.47
C LEU A 40 3.84 8.35 -3.12
N LEU A 41 5.11 8.77 -3.06
CA LEU A 41 5.69 9.30 -1.83
C LEU A 41 4.95 10.54 -1.34
N ASN A 42 4.62 11.48 -2.22
CA ASN A 42 3.86 12.67 -1.83
C ASN A 42 2.46 12.31 -1.29
N GLU A 43 1.75 11.39 -1.93
CA GLU A 43 0.45 10.91 -1.44
C GLU A 43 0.53 10.23 -0.08
N LEU A 44 1.58 9.44 0.17
CA LEU A 44 1.81 8.82 1.48
C LEU A 44 2.14 9.90 2.54
N ASN A 45 2.93 10.89 2.16
CA ASN A 45 3.34 11.99 3.04
C ASN A 45 2.18 12.88 3.48
N ASP A 46 1.24 13.16 2.59
CA ASP A 46 0.07 13.97 2.88
C ASP A 46 -0.86 13.23 3.86
N ARG A 47 -0.92 11.90 3.78
CA ARG A 47 -1.71 11.05 4.69
C ARG A 47 -1.05 10.82 6.05
N ASP A 48 0.27 10.84 6.11
CA ASP A 48 1.00 10.74 7.37
C ASP A 48 0.73 11.94 8.31
N GLN A 49 0.22 13.07 7.78
CA GLN A 49 -0.24 14.19 8.60
C GLN A 49 -1.44 13.83 9.50
N ASP A 50 -2.15 12.74 9.20
CA ASP A 50 -3.28 12.23 10.00
C ASP A 50 -2.83 11.29 11.14
N GLY A 51 -1.52 11.19 11.42
CA GLY A 51 -0.97 10.42 12.54
C GLY A 51 -0.57 8.99 12.21
N ILE A 52 -0.49 8.63 10.93
CA ILE A 52 0.10 7.37 10.47
C ILE A 52 1.61 7.41 10.74
N LEU A 53 2.14 6.36 11.36
CA LEU A 53 3.51 6.33 11.85
C LEU A 53 4.51 5.89 10.77
N ASP A 54 4.55 6.47 9.56
CA ASP A 54 5.60 6.28 8.52
C ASP A 54 6.13 4.81 8.38
N ASN A 55 5.27 3.82 8.65
CA ASN A 55 5.57 2.40 8.75
C ASN A 55 4.82 1.72 7.61
N TYR A 56 5.55 1.29 6.60
CA TYR A 56 4.95 0.85 5.35
C TYR A 56 5.09 -0.66 5.17
N MET A 57 3.97 -1.29 4.80
CA MET A 57 3.94 -2.69 4.36
C MET A 57 3.49 -2.74 2.90
N PHE A 58 4.41 -3.12 2.01
CA PHE A 58 4.15 -3.25 0.58
C PHE A 58 3.84 -4.72 0.26
N TYR A 59 2.60 -4.99 -0.14
CA TYR A 59 2.18 -6.32 -0.59
C TYR A 59 2.25 -6.37 -2.11
N LEU A 60 3.19 -7.14 -2.66
CA LEU A 60 3.39 -7.26 -4.10
C LEU A 60 2.54 -8.40 -4.69
N ALA A 61 1.27 -8.11 -4.94
CA ALA A 61 0.35 -9.00 -5.65
C ALA A 61 0.46 -8.81 -7.18
N VAL A 62 1.68 -8.95 -7.72
CA VAL A 62 2.01 -8.73 -9.14
C VAL A 62 2.79 -9.92 -9.71
N SER A 63 2.97 -9.97 -11.04
CA SER A 63 3.83 -11.00 -11.67
C SER A 63 5.26 -10.96 -11.10
N PRO A 64 5.93 -12.10 -10.89
CA PRO A 64 7.31 -12.15 -10.41
C PRO A 64 8.31 -11.34 -11.24
N ASP A 65 8.06 -11.22 -12.55
CA ASP A 65 8.90 -10.44 -13.47
C ASP A 65 9.02 -8.96 -13.07
N TYR A 66 8.06 -8.43 -12.31
CA TYR A 66 8.05 -7.03 -11.87
C TYR A 66 8.64 -6.81 -10.48
N PHE A 67 9.00 -7.87 -9.74
CA PHE A 67 9.47 -7.71 -8.35
C PHE A 67 10.74 -6.86 -8.27
N THR A 68 11.73 -7.12 -9.12
CA THR A 68 13.00 -6.40 -9.12
C THR A 68 12.78 -4.90 -9.38
N GLU A 69 12.07 -4.58 -10.46
CA GLU A 69 11.77 -3.19 -10.86
C GLU A 69 11.07 -2.43 -9.73
N ILE A 70 10.03 -3.02 -9.13
CA ILE A 70 9.27 -2.36 -8.06
C ILE A 70 10.14 -2.14 -6.83
N VAL A 71 10.94 -3.13 -6.43
CA VAL A 71 11.79 -3.01 -5.24
C VAL A 71 12.90 -1.97 -5.43
N GLU A 72 13.49 -1.90 -6.61
CA GLU A 72 14.49 -0.89 -6.94
C GLU A 72 13.89 0.52 -6.88
N ASN A 73 12.74 0.73 -7.51
CA ASN A 73 12.04 2.03 -7.49
C ASN A 73 11.54 2.43 -6.08
N LEU A 74 11.07 1.48 -5.27
CA LEU A 74 10.72 1.74 -3.86
C LEU A 74 11.95 2.14 -3.03
N LYS A 75 13.12 1.58 -3.33
CA LYS A 75 14.37 1.91 -2.65
C LYS A 75 14.91 3.28 -3.05
N THR A 76 14.88 3.62 -4.33
CA THR A 76 15.39 4.91 -4.85
C THR A 76 14.50 6.08 -4.48
N SER A 77 13.18 5.88 -4.42
CA SER A 77 12.21 6.92 -4.02
C SER A 77 12.31 7.36 -2.56
N ARG A 78 13.09 6.66 -1.71
CA ARG A 78 13.33 7.03 -0.29
C ARG A 78 12.04 7.26 0.50
N ILE A 79 11.03 6.40 0.28
CA ILE A 79 9.71 6.56 0.92
C ILE A 79 9.77 6.64 2.45
N ARG A 80 10.83 6.12 3.09
CA ARG A 80 11.05 6.26 4.53
C ARG A 80 11.72 7.58 4.91
N LYS A 81 11.04 8.38 5.73
CA LYS A 81 11.57 9.65 6.26
C LYS A 81 12.40 9.52 7.55
N LYS A 82 12.10 8.56 8.44
CA LYS A 82 12.72 8.46 9.78
C LYS A 82 13.45 7.14 10.02
N LYS A 83 14.62 7.23 10.67
CA LYS A 83 15.45 6.06 11.00
C LYS A 83 14.76 5.06 11.94
N SER A 84 13.84 5.50 12.79
CA SER A 84 13.10 4.65 13.74
C SER A 84 12.01 3.77 13.12
N ASN A 85 11.60 4.05 11.88
CA ASN A 85 10.43 3.43 11.26
C ASN A 85 10.85 2.33 10.28
N TRP A 86 9.95 1.38 10.01
CA TRP A 86 10.22 0.20 9.20
C TRP A 86 9.49 0.22 7.86
N GLN A 87 10.09 -0.47 6.89
CA GLN A 87 9.45 -0.82 5.63
C GLN A 87 9.56 -2.33 5.47
N ARG A 88 8.44 -2.99 5.17
CA ARG A 88 8.37 -4.42 4.96
C ARG A 88 7.80 -4.70 3.58
N LEU A 89 8.33 -5.74 2.95
CA LEU A 89 7.88 -6.23 1.66
C LEU A 89 7.31 -7.63 1.86
N ILE A 90 6.12 -7.87 1.33
CA ILE A 90 5.52 -9.20 1.22
C ILE A 90 5.51 -9.55 -0.26
N ILE A 91 6.25 -10.60 -0.61
CA ILE A 91 6.36 -11.12 -1.97
C ILE A 91 5.65 -12.47 -2.02
N GLU A 92 4.80 -12.65 -3.03
CA GLU A 92 4.15 -13.92 -3.31
C GLU A 92 5.06 -14.89 -4.08
N LYS A 93 4.85 -16.19 -3.86
CA LYS A 93 5.52 -17.23 -4.66
C LYS A 93 4.97 -17.26 -6.09
N PRO A 94 5.74 -17.71 -7.10
CA PRO A 94 7.06 -18.31 -7.04
C PRO A 94 8.21 -17.30 -6.98
N PHE A 95 9.35 -17.72 -6.42
CA PHE A 95 10.59 -16.96 -6.44
C PHE A 95 11.45 -17.42 -7.63
N GLY A 96 11.04 -17.07 -8.84
CA GLY A 96 11.62 -17.63 -10.06
C GLY A 96 11.31 -19.11 -10.28
#